data_AF-A0A847VF99-F1
#
_entry.id   AF-A0A847VF99-F1
#
_cell.length_a   1.000
_cell.length_b   1.000
_cell.length_c   1.000
_cell.angle_alpha   90.00
_cell.angle_beta   90.00
_cell.angle_gamma   90.00
#
_symmetry.space_group_name_H-M   'P 1'
#
loop_
_entity.id
_entity.type
_entity.pdbx_description
1 polymer ?
#
loop_
_entity_poly.entity_id
_entity_poly.type
_entity_poly.pdbx_seq_one_letter_code
_entity_poly.pdbx_strand_id
1 'polypeptide(L)'
;MTRTRLVLATIACALLVAHLLFLPYAFAPLTASEAAWRFARIRWDRLGSDQNVALVSRALMFLPLGALLTASAAPAPRRRLEWPAWIAACLLGTAWALGVNFAQLWFPGRTVNLNNVAAELAGVALGALLWSGLGRAGLSWWSRLASGGPVSVRAALDGYVFAYLIASLMPFDFVTSPAELAQKIGSDLYGLWRAPVGCGPAPCWLKSVAVALATLPCGWWLALRRRPARTGWLAAGLVGAIAATAIEALHFLMVSGLSQGASVATRALGMALGALAYGGRARFAAVDLDRLGRPAVIALLLPYLAAIAYVAGWFRAPWLGVDGALARADEVRWMPFYHQYFAPYTETMASTLLHLALYAPVGLLCWLWARRRAQAPLGPAAALAAALAFGAETSKVFLAGRVADYTDVLIAAVAAAAALAMLRWVSTPHRPVPDSAAAARPPLGAAAAAQAPGAGASRPLGRLAGLALLALALWTAFDFPVGRWALLFGLAGYAALLWRVPTAYLIVVPLLLPLLDLAPASGRLYWDEFDALLALTLGLRLLQPMPVRRGAAAKGPWIALALLAASV
;
A
#
# COMPACT_ATOMS: atom_id res chain seq x y z
N MET A 1 17.82 -22.39 -0.41
CA MET A 1 17.58 -22.31 1.05
C MET A 1 18.03 -23.64 1.65
N THR A 2 18.61 -23.64 2.85
CA THR A 2 18.98 -24.89 3.53
C THR A 2 17.74 -25.54 4.14
N ARG A 3 17.74 -26.88 4.26
CA ARG A 3 16.63 -27.63 4.88
C ARG A 3 16.33 -27.15 6.30
N THR A 4 17.36 -26.83 7.08
CA THR A 4 17.22 -26.26 8.43
C THR A 4 16.39 -24.98 8.47
N ARG A 5 16.59 -24.06 7.52
CA ARG A 5 15.81 -22.82 7.45
C ARG A 5 14.34 -23.08 7.12
N LEU A 6 14.06 -24.07 6.28
CA LEU A 6 12.68 -24.47 5.95
C LEU A 6 11.98 -25.12 7.14
N VAL A 7 12.68 -25.96 7.91
CA VAL A 7 12.15 -26.54 9.15
C VAL A 7 11.86 -25.46 10.19
N LEU A 8 12.79 -24.53 10.42
CA LEU A 8 12.56 -23.41 11.34
C LEU A 8 11.38 -22.53 10.89
N ALA A 9 11.25 -22.27 9.59
CA ALA A 9 10.10 -21.55 9.05
C ALA A 9 8.78 -22.33 9.24
N THR A 10 8.81 -23.65 9.07
CA THR A 10 7.66 -24.55 9.32
C THR A 10 7.23 -24.46 10.79
N ILE A 11 8.17 -24.55 11.73
CA ILE A 11 7.89 -24.47 13.17
C ILE A 11 7.33 -23.10 13.53
N ALA A 12 7.96 -22.02 13.05
CA ALA A 12 7.47 -20.66 13.29
C ALA A 12 6.05 -20.45 12.73
N CYS A 13 5.77 -20.98 11.53
CA CYS A 13 4.45 -20.95 10.93
C CYS A 13 3.43 -21.75 11.75
N ALA A 14 3.76 -22.97 12.19
CA ALA A 14 2.89 -23.80 13.02
C ALA A 14 2.54 -23.09 14.33
N LEU A 15 3.54 -22.53 15.02
CA LEU A 15 3.35 -21.77 16.27
C LEU A 15 2.49 -20.51 16.06
N LEU A 16 2.70 -19.78 14.95
CA LEU A 16 1.88 -18.61 14.61
C LEU A 16 0.42 -19.02 14.38
N VAL A 17 0.18 -20.09 13.63
CA VAL A 17 -1.18 -20.62 13.39
C VAL A 17 -1.85 -21.00 14.72
N ALA A 18 -1.14 -21.68 15.62
CA ALA A 18 -1.67 -22.01 16.94
C ALA A 18 -1.96 -20.75 17.78
N HIS A 19 -1.07 -19.76 17.79
CA HIS A 19 -1.28 -18.48 18.47
C HIS A 19 -2.57 -17.79 18.00
N LEU A 20 -2.75 -17.69 16.68
CA LEU A 20 -3.94 -17.07 16.09
C LEU A 20 -5.23 -17.82 16.43
N LEU A 21 -5.14 -19.14 16.57
CA LEU A 21 -6.26 -20.01 16.95
C LEU A 21 -6.55 -20.02 18.46
N PHE A 22 -5.65 -19.54 19.32
CA PHE A 22 -5.85 -19.52 20.77
C PHE A 22 -6.25 -18.16 21.35
N LEU A 23 -6.14 -17.05 20.60
CA LEU A 23 -6.70 -15.74 21.00
C LEU A 23 -8.16 -15.88 21.49
N PRO A 24 -8.67 -15.18 22.51
CA PRO A 24 -7.99 -14.22 23.37
C PRO A 24 -7.26 -14.87 24.56
N TYR A 25 -6.89 -16.16 24.50
CA TYR A 25 -6.28 -16.92 25.61
C TYR A 25 -7.09 -16.94 26.91
N ALA A 26 -8.42 -16.88 26.81
CA ALA A 26 -9.28 -17.12 27.96
C ALA A 26 -9.22 -18.61 28.31
N PHE A 27 -8.31 -19.04 29.17
CA PHE A 27 -8.16 -20.45 29.53
C PHE A 27 -9.20 -20.87 30.57
N ALA A 28 -9.93 -21.95 30.29
CA ALA A 28 -10.78 -22.63 31.26
C ALA A 28 -10.29 -24.07 31.44
N PRO A 29 -10.03 -24.51 32.69
CA PRO A 29 -9.55 -25.85 32.93
C PRO A 29 -10.61 -26.88 32.55
N LEU A 30 -10.22 -27.82 31.69
CA LEU A 30 -10.99 -28.99 31.30
C LEU A 30 -10.17 -30.25 31.59
N THR A 31 -10.83 -31.28 32.11
CA THR A 31 -10.19 -32.59 32.26
C THR A 31 -9.95 -33.21 30.89
N ALA A 32 -8.87 -34.01 30.76
CA ALA A 32 -8.53 -34.63 29.49
C ALA A 32 -9.64 -35.57 28.96
N SER A 33 -10.34 -36.27 29.85
CA SER A 33 -11.47 -37.13 29.51
C SER A 33 -12.65 -36.33 28.95
N GLU A 34 -13.00 -35.21 29.57
CA GLU A 34 -14.08 -34.33 29.11
C GLU A 34 -13.73 -33.69 27.77
N ALA A 35 -12.48 -33.21 27.60
CA ALA A 35 -12.02 -32.66 26.33
C ALA A 35 -12.06 -33.72 25.21
N ALA A 36 -11.59 -34.94 25.47
CA ALA A 36 -11.67 -36.05 24.51
C ALA A 36 -13.11 -36.39 24.14
N TRP A 37 -14.00 -36.44 25.12
CA TRP A 37 -15.43 -36.72 24.90
C TRP A 37 -16.10 -35.62 24.07
N ARG A 38 -15.83 -34.34 24.35
CA ARG A 38 -16.33 -33.21 23.58
C ARG A 38 -15.79 -33.20 22.15
N PHE A 39 -14.49 -33.44 21.99
CA PHE A 39 -13.84 -33.46 20.68
C PHE A 39 -14.39 -34.58 19.80
N ALA A 40 -14.66 -35.76 20.38
CA ALA A 40 -15.27 -36.87 19.65
C ALA A 40 -16.70 -36.59 19.14
N ARG A 41 -17.35 -35.52 19.61
CA ARG A 41 -18.74 -35.15 19.30
C ARG A 41 -18.89 -33.83 18.57
N ILE A 42 -17.81 -33.25 18.05
CA ILE A 42 -17.87 -32.05 17.21
C ILE A 42 -18.75 -32.32 15.98
N ARG A 43 -19.52 -31.32 15.55
CA ARG A 43 -20.55 -31.48 14.51
C ARG A 43 -20.22 -30.69 13.24
N TRP A 44 -20.93 -31.01 12.16
CA TRP A 44 -21.04 -30.15 10.99
C TRP A 44 -22.06 -29.04 11.29
N ASP A 45 -21.67 -27.79 11.10
CA ASP A 45 -22.56 -26.64 11.25
C ASP A 45 -23.14 -26.22 9.90
N ARG A 46 -24.34 -25.65 9.88
CA ARG A 46 -24.91 -25.05 8.66
C ARG A 46 -24.21 -23.73 8.38
N LEU A 47 -23.58 -23.64 7.22
CA LEU A 47 -22.83 -22.48 6.78
C LEU A 47 -23.77 -21.34 6.38
N GLY A 48 -23.53 -20.15 6.94
CA GLY A 48 -24.02 -18.87 6.43
C GLY A 48 -22.89 -18.07 5.77
N SER A 49 -23.21 -16.92 5.19
CA SER A 49 -22.26 -16.03 4.51
C SER A 49 -21.01 -15.70 5.34
N ASP A 50 -21.18 -15.36 6.62
CA ASP A 50 -20.06 -15.03 7.53
C ASP A 50 -19.18 -16.25 7.85
N GLN A 51 -19.77 -17.44 7.89
CA GLN A 51 -19.03 -18.68 8.14
C GLN A 51 -18.18 -19.10 6.93
N ASN A 52 -18.58 -18.72 5.71
CA ASN A 52 -17.77 -18.98 4.51
C ASN A 52 -16.43 -18.24 4.57
N VAL A 53 -16.42 -16.99 5.04
CA VAL A 53 -15.19 -16.22 5.24
C VAL A 53 -14.28 -16.86 6.28
N ALA A 54 -14.87 -17.33 7.38
CA ALA A 54 -14.13 -18.02 8.43
C ALA A 54 -13.45 -19.30 7.90
N LEU A 55 -14.14 -20.07 7.04
CA LEU A 55 -13.57 -21.26 6.42
C LEU A 55 -12.42 -20.95 5.47
N VAL A 56 -12.61 -19.99 4.55
CA VAL A 56 -11.55 -19.60 3.62
C VAL A 56 -10.34 -19.07 4.39
N SER A 57 -10.56 -18.29 5.45
CA SER A 57 -9.49 -17.78 6.31
C SER A 57 -8.71 -18.92 6.98
N ARG A 58 -9.38 -19.95 7.50
CA ARG A 58 -8.72 -21.13 8.08
C ARG A 58 -7.93 -21.92 7.03
N ALA A 59 -8.47 -22.13 5.84
CA ALA A 59 -7.76 -22.77 4.74
C ALA A 59 -6.51 -21.98 4.33
N LEU A 60 -6.63 -20.66 4.16
CA LEU A 60 -5.50 -19.77 3.83
C LEU A 60 -4.44 -19.73 4.93
N MET A 61 -4.84 -19.82 6.19
CA MET A 61 -3.93 -19.85 7.33
C MET A 61 -3.08 -21.13 7.37
N PHE A 62 -3.64 -22.29 7.00
CA PHE A 62 -2.92 -23.57 6.95
C PHE A 62 -2.20 -23.84 5.62
N LEU A 63 -2.53 -23.10 4.56
CA LEU A 63 -1.88 -23.23 3.25
C LEU A 63 -0.36 -23.04 3.29
N PRO A 64 0.20 -22.00 3.94
CA PRO A 64 1.65 -21.86 4.10
C PRO A 64 2.28 -23.03 4.86
N LEU A 65 1.59 -23.56 5.87
CA LEU A 65 2.08 -24.70 6.66
C LEU A 65 2.22 -25.95 5.78
N GLY A 66 1.21 -26.27 4.96
CA GLY A 66 1.27 -27.36 4.01
C GLY A 66 2.42 -27.22 3.01
N ALA A 67 2.59 -26.02 2.44
CA ALA A 67 3.68 -25.74 1.51
C ALA A 67 5.07 -25.89 2.16
N LEU A 68 5.25 -25.41 3.39
CA LEU A 68 6.51 -25.48 4.13
C LEU A 68 6.84 -26.91 4.60
N LEU A 69 5.84 -27.69 4.99
CA LEU A 69 5.99 -29.12 5.32
C LEU A 69 6.48 -29.90 4.10
N THR A 70 5.83 -29.73 2.94
CA THR A 70 6.28 -30.37 1.70
C THR A 70 7.66 -29.86 1.27
N ALA A 71 7.94 -28.56 1.42
CA ALA A 71 9.28 -28.00 1.13
C ALA A 71 10.37 -28.58 2.03
N SER A 72 10.06 -28.88 3.30
CA SER A 72 11.01 -29.46 4.26
C SER A 72 11.30 -30.94 3.96
N ALA A 73 10.31 -31.67 3.42
CA ALA A 73 10.45 -33.05 2.97
C ALA A 73 11.12 -33.15 1.58
N ALA A 74 10.76 -32.25 0.67
CA ALA A 74 11.21 -32.17 -0.72
C ALA A 74 11.70 -30.75 -1.09
N PRO A 75 12.93 -30.37 -0.70
CA PRO A 75 13.45 -29.01 -0.90
C PRO A 75 13.73 -28.64 -2.37
N ALA A 76 13.82 -29.65 -3.24
CA ALA A 76 14.12 -29.51 -4.66
C ALA A 76 12.89 -29.87 -5.50
N PRO A 77 11.89 -28.96 -5.61
CA PRO A 77 10.62 -29.27 -6.23
C PRO A 77 10.80 -29.62 -7.71
N ARG A 78 10.29 -30.79 -8.10
CA ARG A 78 10.17 -31.25 -9.48
C ARG A 78 8.79 -30.86 -10.03
N ARG A 79 8.62 -30.80 -11.36
CA ARG A 79 7.29 -30.56 -12.00
C ARG A 79 6.31 -31.74 -11.85
N ARG A 80 6.54 -32.63 -10.89
CA ARG A 80 5.74 -33.83 -10.63
C ARG A 80 5.43 -33.88 -9.13
N LEU A 81 4.26 -34.39 -8.79
CA LEU A 81 3.85 -34.57 -7.41
C LEU A 81 4.75 -35.63 -6.74
N GLU A 82 5.48 -35.22 -5.71
CA GLU A 82 6.26 -36.15 -4.88
C GLU A 82 5.33 -36.74 -3.82
N TRP A 83 4.62 -37.81 -4.19
CA TRP A 83 3.61 -38.46 -3.35
C TRP A 83 4.08 -38.70 -1.90
N PRO A 84 5.31 -39.19 -1.62
CA PRO A 84 5.74 -39.38 -0.23
C PRO A 84 5.83 -38.08 0.57
N ALA A 85 6.35 -37.01 -0.04
CA ALA A 85 6.47 -35.70 0.61
C ALA A 85 5.10 -35.03 0.79
N TRP A 86 4.19 -35.20 -0.17
CA TRP A 86 2.83 -34.72 -0.09
C TRP A 86 2.03 -35.44 1.01
N ILE A 87 2.07 -36.77 1.04
CA ILE A 87 1.41 -37.59 2.07
C ILE A 87 1.96 -37.23 3.46
N ALA A 88 3.28 -37.15 3.63
CA ALA A 88 3.88 -36.78 4.91
C ALA A 88 3.45 -35.38 5.36
N ALA A 89 3.39 -34.40 4.45
CA ALA A 89 2.92 -33.06 4.76
C ALA A 89 1.45 -33.04 5.16
N CYS A 90 0.58 -33.76 4.43
CA CYS A 90 -0.83 -33.89 4.77
C CYS A 90 -1.03 -34.56 6.13
N LEU A 91 -0.30 -35.64 6.44
CA LEU A 91 -0.39 -36.32 7.73
C LEU A 91 0.06 -35.43 8.89
N LEU A 92 1.23 -34.79 8.76
CA LEU A 92 1.76 -33.90 9.81
C LEU A 92 0.89 -32.65 9.99
N GLY A 93 0.45 -32.03 8.89
CA GLY A 93 -0.41 -30.86 8.94
C GLY A 93 -1.80 -31.19 9.50
N THR A 94 -2.35 -32.36 9.17
CA THR A 94 -3.61 -32.85 9.76
C THR A 94 -3.46 -33.14 11.24
N ALA A 95 -2.38 -33.80 11.66
CA ALA A 95 -2.11 -34.04 13.07
C ALA A 95 -1.98 -32.72 13.85
N TRP A 96 -1.32 -31.71 13.26
CA TRP A 96 -1.25 -30.36 13.85
C TRP A 96 -2.62 -29.69 13.94
N ALA A 97 -3.40 -29.68 12.85
CA ALA A 97 -4.76 -29.11 12.82
C ALA A 97 -5.66 -29.74 13.89
N LEU A 98 -5.69 -31.08 13.97
CA LEU A 98 -6.44 -31.80 15.00
C LEU A 98 -5.94 -31.47 16.41
N GLY A 99 -4.63 -31.43 16.63
CA GLY A 99 -4.05 -31.09 17.92
C GLY A 99 -4.39 -29.67 18.37
N VAL A 100 -4.36 -28.70 17.47
CA VAL A 100 -4.72 -27.31 17.79
C VAL A 100 -6.23 -27.18 18.04
N ASN A 101 -7.10 -27.79 17.23
CA ASN A 101 -8.55 -27.76 17.48
C ASN A 101 -8.94 -28.51 18.76
N PHE A 102 -8.22 -29.57 19.11
CA PHE A 102 -8.38 -30.24 20.40
C PHE A 102 -7.99 -29.29 21.54
N ALA A 103 -6.83 -28.65 21.45
CA ALA A 103 -6.37 -27.66 22.44
C ALA A 103 -7.29 -26.43 22.54
N GLN A 104 -8.01 -26.06 21.48
CA GLN A 104 -9.00 -24.98 21.49
C GLN A 104 -10.13 -25.21 22.48
N LEU A 105 -10.42 -26.46 22.87
CA LEU A 105 -11.47 -26.75 23.85
C LEU A 105 -11.22 -26.10 25.21
N TRP A 106 -9.95 -25.90 25.58
CA TRP A 106 -9.56 -25.20 26.81
C TRP A 106 -9.70 -23.69 26.72
N PHE A 107 -10.09 -23.13 25.58
CA PHE A 107 -10.23 -21.69 25.37
C PHE A 107 -11.70 -21.34 25.07
N PRO A 108 -12.55 -21.07 26.08
CA PRO A 108 -13.90 -20.55 25.90
C PRO A 108 -13.97 -19.38 24.90
N GLY A 109 -15.01 -19.40 24.07
CA GLY A 109 -15.19 -18.46 22.96
C GLY A 109 -14.68 -18.99 21.61
N ARG A 110 -13.93 -20.09 21.59
CA ARG A 110 -13.54 -20.78 20.35
C ARG A 110 -14.57 -21.80 19.91
N THR A 111 -14.91 -21.74 18.62
CA THR A 111 -15.78 -22.69 17.95
C THR A 111 -14.94 -23.79 17.30
N VAL A 112 -15.14 -25.01 17.77
CA VAL A 112 -14.54 -26.23 17.21
C VAL A 112 -15.64 -27.02 16.53
N ASN A 113 -15.56 -27.15 15.22
CA ASN A 113 -16.53 -27.87 14.40
C ASN A 113 -15.82 -28.59 13.24
N LEU A 114 -16.52 -29.52 12.57
CA LEU A 114 -15.95 -30.30 11.48
C LEU A 114 -15.67 -29.46 10.24
N ASN A 115 -16.45 -28.39 10.00
CA ASN A 115 -16.21 -27.46 8.90
C ASN A 115 -14.81 -26.83 8.99
N ASN A 116 -14.45 -26.34 10.18
CA ASN A 116 -13.17 -25.70 10.45
C ASN A 116 -12.01 -26.68 10.23
N VAL A 117 -12.11 -27.88 10.79
CA VAL A 117 -11.11 -28.93 10.60
C VAL A 117 -10.97 -29.24 9.10
N ALA A 118 -12.06 -29.46 8.38
CA ALA A 118 -12.03 -29.73 6.94
C ALA A 118 -11.35 -28.61 6.13
N ALA A 119 -11.62 -27.34 6.46
CA ALA A 119 -10.98 -26.20 5.81
C ALA A 119 -9.46 -26.16 6.06
N GLU A 120 -9.02 -26.46 7.28
CA GLU A 120 -7.60 -26.51 7.62
C GLU A 120 -6.87 -27.64 6.89
N LEU A 121 -7.47 -28.84 6.84
CA LEU A 121 -6.94 -29.97 6.06
C LEU A 121 -6.84 -29.63 4.57
N ALA A 122 -7.89 -28.99 4.01
CA ALA A 122 -7.88 -28.52 2.63
C ALA A 122 -6.75 -27.50 2.41
N GLY A 123 -6.55 -26.57 3.35
CA GLY A 123 -5.42 -25.63 3.36
C GLY A 123 -4.08 -26.35 3.27
N VAL A 124 -3.82 -27.31 4.15
CA VAL A 124 -2.58 -28.11 4.14
C VAL A 124 -2.38 -28.82 2.79
N ALA A 125 -3.42 -29.50 2.30
CA ALA A 125 -3.37 -30.25 1.04
C ALA A 125 -3.10 -29.32 -0.16
N LEU A 126 -3.79 -28.18 -0.25
CA LEU A 126 -3.60 -27.16 -1.28
C LEU A 126 -2.20 -26.56 -1.20
N GLY A 127 -1.69 -26.28 -0.01
CA GLY A 127 -0.32 -25.81 0.20
C GLY A 127 0.73 -26.80 -0.30
N ALA A 128 0.54 -28.08 0.00
CA ALA A 128 1.41 -29.16 -0.44
C ALA A 128 1.38 -29.33 -1.98
N LEU A 129 0.20 -29.20 -2.60
CA LEU A 129 0.05 -29.16 -4.06
C LEU A 129 0.72 -27.92 -4.67
N LEU A 130 0.57 -26.76 -4.03
CA LEU A 130 1.16 -25.50 -4.48
C LEU A 130 2.69 -25.58 -4.50
N TRP A 131 3.31 -26.17 -3.48
CA TRP A 131 4.75 -26.41 -3.48
C TRP A 131 5.18 -27.35 -4.61
N SER A 132 4.42 -28.44 -4.82
CA SER A 132 4.73 -29.43 -5.86
C SER A 132 4.60 -28.85 -7.28
N GLY A 133 3.59 -28.01 -7.53
CA GLY A 133 3.35 -27.41 -8.85
C GLY A 133 4.17 -26.14 -9.10
N LEU A 134 4.17 -25.21 -8.13
CA LEU A 134 4.74 -23.88 -8.27
C LEU A 134 6.03 -23.66 -7.49
N GLY A 135 6.48 -24.60 -6.64
CA GLY A 135 7.67 -24.42 -5.79
C GLY A 135 8.94 -24.08 -6.57
N ARG A 136 9.17 -24.72 -7.73
CA ARG A 136 10.32 -24.39 -8.60
C ARG A 136 10.21 -22.97 -9.16
N ALA A 137 9.01 -22.59 -9.62
CA ALA A 137 8.75 -21.24 -10.12
C ALA A 137 8.93 -20.21 -9.00
N GLY A 138 8.42 -20.50 -7.79
CA GLY A 138 8.55 -19.69 -6.59
C GLY A 138 10.01 -19.51 -6.15
N LEU A 139 10.81 -20.59 -6.11
CA LEU A 139 12.25 -20.50 -5.81
C LEU A 139 13.01 -19.69 -6.87
N SER A 140 12.66 -19.85 -8.16
CA SER A 140 13.26 -19.07 -9.25
C SER A 140 12.84 -17.59 -9.21
N TRP A 141 11.62 -17.31 -8.76
CA TRP A 141 11.13 -15.95 -8.55
C TRP A 141 11.84 -15.33 -7.35
N TRP A 142 11.98 -16.07 -6.25
CA TRP A 142 12.72 -15.65 -5.07
C TRP A 142 14.20 -15.36 -5.38
N SER A 143 14.87 -16.20 -6.18
CA SER A 143 16.27 -15.95 -6.56
C SER A 143 16.42 -14.69 -7.41
N ARG A 144 15.47 -14.43 -8.33
CA ARG A 144 15.40 -13.18 -9.11
C ARG A 144 15.08 -11.97 -8.23
N LEU A 145 14.22 -12.14 -7.24
CA LEU A 145 13.94 -11.11 -6.23
C LEU A 145 15.16 -10.86 -5.34
N ALA A 146 16.00 -11.84 -5.07
CA ALA A 146 17.19 -11.64 -4.24
C ALA A 146 18.40 -11.04 -4.99
N SER A 147 18.41 -11.04 -6.32
CA SER A 147 19.59 -10.69 -7.13
C SER A 147 19.90 -9.19 -7.25
N GLY A 148 18.97 -8.30 -6.89
CA GLY A 148 19.12 -6.85 -6.99
C GLY A 148 19.11 -6.32 -8.44
N GLY A 149 18.90 -5.01 -8.60
CA GLY A 149 18.87 -4.36 -9.92
C GLY A 149 17.59 -4.67 -10.76
N PRO A 150 17.65 -4.53 -12.10
CA PRO A 150 16.46 -4.58 -12.96
C PRO A 150 15.70 -5.91 -12.96
N VAL A 151 16.42 -7.04 -12.85
CA VAL A 151 15.82 -8.39 -12.79
C VAL A 151 14.95 -8.51 -11.54
N SER A 152 15.46 -8.00 -10.43
CA SER A 152 14.76 -7.89 -9.15
C SER A 152 13.51 -7.04 -9.25
N VAL A 153 13.60 -5.83 -9.82
CA VAL A 153 12.42 -4.95 -9.99
C VAL A 153 11.32 -5.65 -10.79
N ARG A 154 11.67 -6.39 -11.86
CA ARG A 154 10.69 -7.16 -12.62
C ARG A 154 10.04 -8.26 -11.76
N ALA A 155 10.83 -8.99 -10.97
CA ALA A 155 10.30 -10.00 -10.05
C ALA A 155 9.41 -9.38 -8.96
N ALA A 156 9.77 -8.23 -8.38
CA ALA A 156 8.93 -7.53 -7.41
C ALA A 156 7.60 -7.08 -8.02
N LEU A 157 7.61 -6.59 -9.26
CA LEU A 157 6.39 -6.22 -9.96
C LEU A 157 5.50 -7.43 -10.28
N ASP A 158 6.09 -8.59 -10.61
CA ASP A 158 5.34 -9.85 -10.74
C ASP A 158 4.64 -10.21 -9.43
N GLY A 159 5.37 -10.12 -8.31
CA GLY A 159 4.82 -10.35 -6.98
C GLY A 159 3.75 -9.32 -6.61
N TYR A 160 3.94 -8.06 -6.96
CA TYR A 160 2.98 -6.98 -6.70
C TYR A 160 1.67 -7.21 -7.43
N VAL A 161 1.70 -7.52 -8.74
CA VAL A 161 0.47 -7.79 -9.52
C VAL A 161 -0.28 -8.98 -8.92
N PHE A 162 0.44 -10.04 -8.54
CA PHE A 162 -0.16 -11.20 -7.89
C PHE A 162 -0.79 -10.84 -6.53
N ALA A 163 -0.06 -10.11 -5.67
CA ALA A 163 -0.56 -9.66 -4.38
C ALA A 163 -1.74 -8.70 -4.52
N TYR A 164 -1.72 -7.80 -5.50
CA TYR A 164 -2.79 -6.87 -5.79
C TYR A 164 -4.07 -7.60 -6.21
N LEU A 165 -3.97 -8.64 -7.04
CA LEU A 165 -5.13 -9.46 -7.43
C LEU A 165 -5.73 -10.20 -6.23
N ILE A 166 -4.89 -10.81 -5.40
CA ILE A 166 -5.35 -11.47 -4.15
C ILE A 166 -6.02 -10.45 -3.23
N ALA A 167 -5.35 -9.32 -2.95
CA ALA A 167 -5.85 -8.28 -2.08
C ALA A 167 -7.15 -7.64 -2.59
N SER A 168 -7.34 -7.58 -3.91
CA SER A 168 -8.59 -7.10 -4.50
C SER A 168 -9.76 -8.04 -4.21
N LEU A 169 -9.52 -9.35 -4.08
CA LEU A 169 -10.59 -10.35 -3.91
C LEU A 169 -10.82 -10.77 -2.46
N MET A 170 -10.01 -10.30 -1.52
CA MET A 170 -10.26 -10.52 -0.10
C MET A 170 -11.53 -9.77 0.35
N PRO A 171 -12.39 -10.35 1.21
CA PRO A 171 -12.18 -11.55 2.03
C PRO A 171 -12.62 -12.89 1.38
N PHE A 172 -12.87 -12.94 0.07
CA PHE A 172 -13.35 -14.12 -0.68
C PHE A 172 -14.76 -14.60 -0.29
N ASP A 173 -15.64 -13.68 0.10
CA ASP A 173 -17.03 -13.92 0.50
C ASP A 173 -17.97 -13.95 -0.73
N PHE A 174 -17.78 -14.94 -1.60
CA PHE A 174 -18.62 -15.07 -2.78
C PHE A 174 -20.07 -15.45 -2.44
N VAL A 175 -21.00 -14.86 -3.19
CA VAL A 175 -22.43 -15.17 -3.14
C VAL A 175 -22.65 -16.64 -3.51
N THR A 176 -23.39 -17.34 -2.67
CA THR A 176 -23.65 -18.79 -2.80
C THR A 176 -25.09 -19.11 -3.21
N SER A 177 -26.00 -18.13 -3.10
CA SER A 177 -27.42 -18.32 -3.44
C SER A 177 -28.01 -17.17 -4.27
N PRO A 178 -29.05 -17.42 -5.09
CA PRO A 178 -29.75 -16.35 -5.80
C PRO A 178 -30.38 -15.29 -4.87
N ALA A 179 -30.76 -15.68 -3.65
CA ALA A 179 -31.33 -14.77 -2.66
C ALA A 179 -30.29 -13.74 -2.17
N GLU A 180 -29.06 -14.18 -1.89
CA GLU A 180 -27.94 -13.30 -1.56
C GLU A 180 -27.60 -12.35 -2.74
N LEU A 181 -27.70 -12.82 -3.99
CA LEU A 181 -27.50 -11.98 -5.16
C LEU A 181 -28.60 -10.91 -5.29
N ALA A 182 -29.85 -11.27 -5.06
CA ALA A 182 -30.97 -10.32 -5.06
C ALA A 182 -30.80 -9.27 -3.95
N GLN A 183 -30.37 -9.70 -2.76
CA GLN A 183 -30.03 -8.79 -1.66
C GLN A 183 -28.88 -7.84 -2.03
N LYS A 184 -27.85 -8.35 -2.74
CA LYS A 184 -26.75 -7.53 -3.24
C LYS A 184 -27.21 -6.44 -4.20
N ILE A 185 -28.08 -6.77 -5.14
CA ILE A 185 -28.63 -5.84 -6.13
C ILE A 185 -29.47 -4.74 -5.44
N GLY A 186 -30.22 -5.10 -4.41
CA GLY A 186 -30.99 -4.16 -3.59
C GLY A 186 -30.18 -3.38 -2.55
N SER A 187 -28.87 -3.62 -2.45
CA SER A 187 -28.00 -2.97 -1.45
C SER A 187 -27.31 -1.73 -1.98
N ASP A 188 -26.83 -0.89 -1.06
CA ASP A 188 -26.02 0.30 -1.37
C ASP A 188 -24.57 -0.01 -1.79
N LEU A 189 -24.19 -1.28 -1.90
CA LEU A 189 -22.84 -1.73 -2.27
C LEU A 189 -22.63 -1.79 -3.78
N TYR A 190 -23.68 -1.63 -4.56
CA TYR A 190 -23.67 -1.70 -6.02
C TYR A 190 -24.18 -0.38 -6.63
N GLY A 191 -23.53 0.05 -7.71
CA GLY A 191 -24.05 1.12 -8.55
C GLY A 191 -23.32 1.18 -9.89
N LEU A 192 -24.06 1.43 -10.98
CA LEU A 192 -23.51 1.38 -12.34
C LEU A 192 -22.28 2.29 -12.51
N TRP A 193 -22.38 3.54 -12.03
CA TRP A 193 -21.24 4.46 -11.98
C TRP A 193 -20.63 4.55 -10.59
N ARG A 194 -21.45 4.75 -9.56
CA ARG A 194 -21.02 4.92 -8.17
C ARG A 194 -22.00 4.26 -7.23
N ALA A 195 -21.49 3.50 -6.26
CA ALA A 195 -22.29 2.89 -5.20
C ALA A 195 -22.62 3.93 -4.10
N PRO A 196 -23.83 3.95 -3.53
CA PRO A 196 -24.23 4.93 -2.52
C PRO A 196 -23.30 5.02 -1.30
N VAL A 197 -22.83 3.89 -0.74
CA VAL A 197 -21.85 3.89 0.37
C VAL A 197 -20.39 3.90 -0.11
N GLY A 198 -20.15 4.13 -1.39
CA GLY A 198 -18.85 3.95 -2.04
C GLY A 198 -17.72 4.85 -1.54
N CYS A 199 -18.02 5.95 -0.84
CA CYS A 199 -17.02 6.96 -0.44
C CYS A 199 -16.54 6.86 1.02
N GLY A 200 -17.28 6.19 1.90
CA GLY A 200 -16.96 6.16 3.32
C GLY A 200 -16.93 7.57 3.96
N PRO A 201 -16.28 7.73 5.13
CA PRO A 201 -16.20 9.02 5.84
C PRO A 201 -15.18 10.01 5.26
N ALA A 202 -14.40 9.61 4.24
CA ALA A 202 -13.44 10.47 3.57
C ALA A 202 -14.00 10.96 2.23
N PRO A 203 -13.51 12.09 1.67
CA PRO A 203 -13.92 12.55 0.36
C PRO A 203 -13.72 11.48 -0.72
N CYS A 204 -14.72 11.29 -1.59
CA CYS A 204 -14.72 10.27 -2.63
C CYS A 204 -13.46 10.27 -3.50
N TRP A 205 -12.93 11.46 -3.81
CA TRP A 205 -11.78 11.62 -4.68
C TRP A 205 -10.50 11.00 -4.07
N LEU A 206 -10.36 11.01 -2.74
CA LEU A 206 -9.19 10.45 -2.07
C LEU A 206 -9.14 8.92 -2.24
N LYS A 207 -10.30 8.26 -2.16
CA LYS A 207 -10.43 6.83 -2.46
C LYS A 207 -10.07 6.54 -3.92
N SER A 208 -10.55 7.36 -4.86
CA SER A 208 -10.20 7.24 -6.28
C SER A 208 -8.69 7.39 -6.53
N VAL A 209 -8.05 8.34 -5.87
CA VAL A 209 -6.59 8.53 -5.93
C VAL A 209 -5.86 7.31 -5.37
N ALA A 210 -6.28 6.78 -4.21
CA ALA A 210 -5.68 5.60 -3.61
C ALA A 210 -5.78 4.38 -4.54
N VAL A 211 -6.94 4.16 -5.18
CA VAL A 211 -7.13 3.07 -6.15
C VAL A 211 -6.24 3.25 -7.38
N ALA A 212 -6.12 4.47 -7.92
CA ALA A 212 -5.25 4.76 -9.05
C ALA A 212 -3.76 4.57 -8.70
N LEU A 213 -3.33 4.97 -7.51
CA LEU A 213 -1.96 4.75 -7.03
C LEU A 213 -1.66 3.27 -6.82
N ALA A 214 -2.63 2.49 -6.33
CA ALA A 214 -2.50 1.04 -6.17
C ALA A 214 -2.37 0.30 -7.51
N THR A 215 -2.94 0.80 -8.61
CA THR A 215 -2.77 0.15 -9.93
C THR A 215 -1.59 0.69 -10.74
N LEU A 216 -0.91 1.74 -10.26
CA LEU A 216 0.25 2.32 -10.92
C LEU A 216 1.37 1.28 -11.16
N PRO A 217 1.78 0.45 -10.19
CA PRO A 217 2.82 -0.56 -10.43
C PRO A 217 2.40 -1.61 -11.45
N CYS A 218 1.11 -1.92 -11.61
CA CYS A 218 0.60 -2.82 -12.65
C CYS A 218 0.80 -2.23 -14.06
N GLY A 219 0.65 -0.91 -14.21
CA GLY A 219 1.02 -0.18 -15.43
C GLY A 219 2.51 -0.26 -15.74
N TRP A 220 3.33 -0.10 -14.70
CA TRP A 220 4.79 -0.23 -14.78
C TRP A 220 5.21 -1.65 -15.21
N TRP A 221 4.59 -2.67 -14.61
CA TRP A 221 4.78 -4.08 -14.92
C TRP A 221 4.51 -4.39 -16.40
N LEU A 222 3.40 -3.88 -16.95
CA LEU A 222 3.03 -4.10 -18.34
C LEU A 222 4.01 -3.38 -19.29
N ALA A 223 4.38 -2.14 -18.97
CA ALA A 223 5.30 -1.35 -19.79
C ALA A 223 6.73 -1.93 -19.82
N LEU A 224 7.14 -2.67 -18.78
CA LEU A 224 8.41 -3.42 -18.73
C LEU A 224 8.45 -4.67 -19.62
N ARG A 225 7.29 -5.18 -20.03
CA ARG A 225 7.13 -6.42 -20.83
C ARG A 225 6.81 -6.14 -22.29
N ARG A 226 6.32 -4.93 -22.60
CA ARG A 226 6.05 -4.48 -23.98
C ARG A 226 7.22 -3.67 -24.53
N ARG A 227 7.36 -3.65 -25.87
CA ARG A 227 8.31 -2.73 -26.52
C ARG A 227 7.86 -1.28 -26.29
N PRO A 228 8.78 -0.34 -26.05
CA PRO A 228 8.43 1.06 -25.84
C PRO A 228 7.81 1.62 -27.12
N ALA A 229 6.50 1.91 -27.06
CA ALA A 229 5.75 2.58 -28.11
C ALA A 229 5.21 3.91 -27.56
N ARG A 230 5.07 4.93 -28.43
CA ARG A 230 4.54 6.25 -28.06
C ARG A 230 3.13 6.17 -27.44
N THR A 231 2.35 5.15 -27.79
CA THR A 231 0.99 4.89 -27.31
C THR A 231 0.91 3.75 -26.27
N GLY A 232 2.04 3.32 -25.70
CA GLY A 232 2.09 2.19 -24.75
C GLY A 232 1.21 2.38 -23.51
N TRP A 233 0.93 3.62 -23.12
CA TRP A 233 0.05 3.96 -22.00
C TRP A 233 -1.44 3.75 -22.30
N LEU A 234 -1.90 3.99 -23.54
CA LEU A 234 -3.27 3.70 -23.96
C LEU A 234 -3.54 2.20 -23.89
N ALA A 235 -2.59 1.42 -24.40
CA ALA A 235 -2.68 -0.04 -24.36
C ALA A 235 -2.63 -0.57 -22.91
N ALA A 236 -1.92 0.10 -22.01
CA ALA A 236 -1.92 -0.22 -20.59
C ALA A 236 -3.24 0.17 -19.89
N GLY A 237 -3.81 1.32 -20.24
CA GLY A 237 -5.14 1.73 -19.79
C GLY A 237 -6.22 0.75 -20.24
N LEU A 238 -6.18 0.28 -21.50
CA LEU A 238 -7.14 -0.70 -22.02
C LEU A 238 -7.04 -2.06 -21.30
N VAL A 239 -5.82 -2.59 -21.13
CA VAL A 239 -5.61 -3.82 -20.34
C VAL A 239 -6.08 -3.62 -18.90
N GLY A 240 -5.83 -2.44 -18.33
CA GLY A 240 -6.31 -2.08 -17.00
C GLY A 240 -7.83 -2.00 -16.91
N ALA A 241 -8.51 -1.47 -17.93
CA ALA A 241 -9.97 -1.46 -17.99
C ALA A 241 -10.52 -2.89 -18.06
N ILE A 242 -9.97 -3.77 -18.91
CA ILE A 242 -10.40 -5.18 -19.00
C ILE A 242 -10.21 -5.89 -17.65
N ALA A 243 -9.03 -5.77 -17.05
CA ALA A 243 -8.73 -6.38 -15.77
C ALA A 243 -9.62 -5.81 -14.64
N ALA A 244 -9.84 -4.49 -14.63
CA ALA A 244 -10.69 -3.85 -13.64
C ALA A 244 -12.16 -4.22 -13.79
N THR A 245 -12.67 -4.39 -15.01
CA THR A 245 -14.01 -4.91 -15.25
C THR A 245 -14.15 -6.35 -14.72
N ALA A 246 -13.15 -7.20 -14.94
CA ALA A 246 -13.15 -8.56 -14.38
C ALA A 246 -13.13 -8.54 -12.84
N ILE A 247 -12.32 -7.67 -12.23
CA ILE A 247 -12.29 -7.48 -10.77
C ILE A 247 -13.66 -6.99 -10.27
N GLU A 248 -14.29 -6.01 -10.94
CA GLU A 248 -15.58 -5.50 -10.49
C GLU A 248 -16.74 -6.47 -10.72
N ALA A 249 -16.66 -7.34 -11.72
CA ALA A 249 -17.58 -8.46 -11.88
C ALA A 249 -17.43 -9.46 -10.72
N LEU A 250 -16.20 -9.74 -10.28
CA LEU A 250 -15.95 -10.58 -9.10
C LEU A 250 -16.45 -9.91 -7.82
N HIS A 251 -16.23 -8.60 -7.63
CA HIS A 251 -16.77 -7.86 -6.49
C HIS A 251 -18.30 -7.84 -6.47
N PHE A 252 -18.94 -7.77 -7.65
CA PHE A 252 -20.40 -7.86 -7.75
C PHE A 252 -20.91 -9.22 -7.24
N LEU A 253 -20.13 -10.28 -7.46
CA LEU A 253 -20.41 -11.63 -6.95
C LEU A 253 -19.93 -11.85 -5.50
N MET A 254 -19.43 -10.82 -4.82
CA MET A 254 -19.04 -10.89 -3.41
C MET A 254 -20.06 -10.16 -2.54
N VAL A 255 -20.41 -10.75 -1.39
CA VAL A 255 -21.42 -10.21 -0.46
C VAL A 255 -21.01 -8.81 0.01
N SER A 256 -19.77 -8.63 0.45
CA SER A 256 -19.20 -7.36 0.92
C SER A 256 -18.52 -6.52 -0.17
N GLY A 257 -18.36 -7.05 -1.39
CA GLY A 257 -17.61 -6.39 -2.46
C GLY A 257 -18.25 -5.09 -2.97
N LEU A 258 -17.57 -3.96 -2.90
CA LEU A 258 -18.06 -2.71 -3.48
C LEU A 258 -17.86 -2.71 -5.01
N SER A 259 -18.96 -2.78 -5.77
CA SER A 259 -18.93 -2.84 -7.24
C SER A 259 -19.45 -1.55 -7.86
N GLN A 260 -18.59 -0.85 -8.61
CA GLN A 260 -18.95 0.41 -9.26
C GLN A 260 -18.08 0.75 -10.49
N GLY A 261 -18.68 1.37 -11.50
CA GLY A 261 -17.99 1.78 -12.74
C GLY A 261 -16.83 2.76 -12.54
N ALA A 262 -16.93 3.67 -11.56
CA ALA A 262 -15.86 4.61 -11.22
C ALA A 262 -14.56 3.90 -10.79
N SER A 263 -14.67 2.71 -10.18
CA SER A 263 -13.53 1.89 -9.80
C SER A 263 -12.84 1.27 -11.02
N VAL A 264 -13.55 1.00 -12.11
CA VAL A 264 -12.96 0.57 -13.39
C VAL A 264 -12.14 1.70 -14.00
N ALA A 265 -12.72 2.89 -14.09
CA ALA A 265 -12.07 4.07 -14.66
C ALA A 265 -10.80 4.46 -13.88
N THR A 266 -10.86 4.47 -12.55
CA THR A 266 -9.72 4.82 -11.69
C THR A 266 -8.58 3.80 -11.76
N ARG A 267 -8.88 2.51 -11.80
CA ARG A 267 -7.86 1.47 -12.00
C ARG A 267 -7.20 1.54 -13.38
N ALA A 268 -7.99 1.75 -14.42
CA ALA A 268 -7.49 1.95 -15.79
C ALA A 268 -6.59 3.19 -15.89
N LEU A 269 -7.01 4.30 -15.26
CA LEU A 269 -6.21 5.52 -15.17
C LEU A 269 -4.88 5.27 -14.45
N GLY A 270 -4.90 4.60 -13.30
CA GLY A 270 -3.68 4.26 -12.56
C GLY A 270 -2.70 3.42 -13.38
N MET A 271 -3.18 2.41 -14.13
CA MET A 271 -2.32 1.63 -15.03
C MET A 271 -1.76 2.45 -16.20
N ALA A 272 -2.56 3.35 -16.79
CA ALA A 272 -2.09 4.25 -17.82
C ALA A 272 -1.00 5.20 -17.29
N LEU A 273 -1.23 5.81 -16.13
CA LEU A 273 -0.26 6.67 -15.44
C LEU A 273 1.02 5.92 -15.08
N GLY A 274 0.92 4.66 -14.64
CA GLY A 274 2.08 3.82 -14.36
C GLY A 274 2.94 3.54 -15.59
N ALA A 275 2.32 3.26 -16.73
CA ALA A 275 3.02 3.09 -18.00
C ALA A 275 3.69 4.39 -18.49
N LEU A 276 3.03 5.54 -18.29
CA LEU A 276 3.61 6.86 -18.56
C LEU A 276 4.81 7.16 -17.64
N ALA A 277 4.65 6.92 -16.33
CA ALA A 277 5.69 7.10 -15.33
C ALA A 277 6.93 6.24 -15.65
N TYR A 278 6.73 5.03 -16.15
CA TYR A 278 7.83 4.19 -16.61
C TYR A 278 8.65 4.82 -17.74
N GLY A 279 8.00 5.45 -18.72
CA GLY A 279 8.67 6.18 -19.79
C GLY A 279 9.46 7.38 -19.27
N GLY A 280 9.00 8.00 -18.19
CA GLY A 280 9.65 9.12 -17.50
C GLY A 280 10.74 8.72 -16.49
N ARG A 281 10.98 7.43 -16.24
CA ARG A 281 11.85 6.94 -15.15
C ARG A 281 13.26 7.54 -15.10
N ALA A 282 13.86 7.80 -16.25
CA ALA A 282 15.21 8.39 -16.34
C ALA A 282 15.25 9.81 -15.75
N ARG A 283 14.13 10.55 -15.80
CA ARG A 283 14.02 11.89 -15.21
C ARG A 283 13.90 11.82 -13.69
N PHE A 284 13.13 10.86 -13.18
CA PHE A 284 13.01 10.63 -11.74
C PHE A 284 14.33 10.12 -11.14
N ALA A 285 15.07 9.28 -11.86
CA ALA A 285 16.40 8.83 -11.46
C ALA A 285 17.47 9.95 -11.46
N ALA A 286 17.21 11.05 -12.18
CA ALA A 286 18.12 12.20 -12.23
C ALA A 286 17.93 13.17 -11.04
N VAL A 287 16.97 12.91 -10.15
CA VAL A 287 16.78 13.69 -8.92
C VAL A 287 17.91 13.35 -7.95
N ASP A 288 18.65 14.37 -7.53
CA ASP A 288 19.69 14.24 -6.52
C ASP A 288 19.07 14.08 -5.13
N LEU A 289 18.78 12.84 -4.78
CA LEU A 289 18.22 12.49 -3.48
C LEU A 289 19.22 12.73 -2.33
N ASP A 290 20.54 12.80 -2.60
CA ASP A 290 21.55 13.08 -1.57
C ASP A 290 21.45 14.53 -1.10
N ARG A 291 21.18 15.45 -2.05
CA ARG A 291 20.94 16.85 -1.74
C ARG A 291 19.52 17.11 -1.23
N LEU A 292 18.50 16.49 -1.84
CA LEU A 292 17.09 16.81 -1.59
C LEU A 292 16.42 15.96 -0.51
N GLY A 293 17.01 14.82 -0.13
CA GLY A 293 16.39 13.85 0.78
C GLY A 293 16.08 14.42 2.17
N ARG A 294 17.06 15.01 2.85
CA ARG A 294 16.85 15.58 4.20
C ARG A 294 15.90 16.78 4.22
N PRO A 295 16.04 17.78 3.32
CA PRO A 295 15.05 18.86 3.23
C PRO A 295 13.63 18.35 3.00
N ALA A 296 13.46 17.33 2.14
CA ALA A 296 12.16 16.72 1.89
C ALA A 296 11.60 16.04 3.15
N VAL A 297 12.44 15.32 3.92
CA VAL A 297 12.02 14.72 5.20
C VAL A 297 11.52 15.80 6.17
N ILE A 298 12.26 16.90 6.32
CA ILE A 298 11.86 17.99 7.23
C ILE A 298 10.55 18.62 6.78
N ALA A 299 10.40 18.90 5.48
CA ALA A 299 9.18 19.48 4.92
C ALA A 299 7.96 18.56 5.05
N LEU A 300 8.16 17.23 4.95
CA LEU A 300 7.09 16.23 5.02
C LEU A 300 6.79 15.77 6.44
N LEU A 301 7.65 16.06 7.43
CA LEU A 301 7.48 15.55 8.79
C LEU A 301 6.21 16.11 9.46
N LEU A 302 6.01 17.43 9.39
CA LEU A 302 4.84 18.06 10.00
C LEU A 302 3.51 17.58 9.40
N PRO A 303 3.30 17.59 8.06
CA PRO A 303 2.05 17.06 7.49
C PRO A 303 1.88 15.57 7.77
N TYR A 304 2.97 14.81 7.86
CA TYR A 304 2.92 13.39 8.21
C TYR A 304 2.46 13.15 9.65
N LEU A 305 3.02 13.87 10.62
CA LEU A 305 2.59 13.79 12.02
C LEU A 305 1.14 14.26 12.20
N ALA A 306 0.72 15.29 11.46
CA ALA A 306 -0.66 15.73 11.43
C ALA A 306 -1.61 14.63 10.90
N ALA A 307 -1.20 13.87 9.89
CA ALA A 307 -1.97 12.74 9.37
C ALA A 307 -2.12 11.62 10.43
N ILE A 308 -1.07 11.29 11.17
CA ILE A 308 -1.14 10.33 12.29
C ILE A 308 -2.11 10.83 13.36
N ALA A 309 -1.97 12.08 13.80
CA ALA A 309 -2.85 12.69 14.81
C ALA A 309 -4.33 12.70 14.34
N TYR A 310 -4.58 12.98 13.06
CA TYR A 310 -5.92 12.95 12.47
C TYR A 310 -6.53 11.54 12.47
N VAL A 311 -5.75 10.51 12.11
CA VAL A 311 -6.20 9.11 12.13
C VAL A 311 -6.46 8.65 13.56
N ALA A 312 -5.54 8.97 14.49
CA ALA A 312 -5.69 8.70 15.93
C ALA A 312 -6.95 9.33 16.52
N GLY A 313 -7.37 10.48 15.98
CA GLY A 313 -8.64 11.14 16.31
C GLY A 313 -8.48 12.45 17.10
N TRP A 314 -7.28 13.00 17.19
CA TRP A 314 -6.97 14.19 17.99
C TRP A 314 -7.82 15.42 17.61
N PHE A 315 -8.23 15.51 16.34
CA PHE A 315 -9.03 16.62 15.82
C PHE A 315 -10.52 16.25 15.62
N ARG A 316 -10.92 15.02 15.96
CA ARG A 316 -12.26 14.48 15.66
C ARG A 316 -13.00 13.94 16.87
N ALA A 317 -12.31 13.63 17.95
CA ALA A 317 -12.88 13.09 19.17
C ALA A 317 -12.73 14.09 20.32
N PRO A 318 -13.78 14.31 21.12
CA PRO A 318 -13.69 15.09 22.35
C PRO A 318 -12.61 14.56 23.30
N TRP A 319 -11.85 15.47 23.91
CA TRP A 319 -10.86 15.14 24.93
C TRP A 319 -11.53 14.90 26.28
N LEU A 320 -11.26 13.75 26.91
CA LEU A 320 -11.90 13.31 28.15
C LEU A 320 -11.17 13.76 29.43
N GLY A 321 -9.98 14.36 29.30
CA GLY A 321 -9.14 14.71 30.45
C GLY A 321 -8.47 13.49 31.10
N VAL A 322 -7.74 13.73 32.19
CA VAL A 322 -6.98 12.68 32.90
C VAL A 322 -7.92 11.72 33.64
N ASP A 323 -8.96 12.25 34.29
CA ASP A 323 -9.91 11.43 35.06
C ASP A 323 -10.67 10.45 34.16
N GLY A 324 -11.13 10.93 33.00
CA GLY A 324 -11.78 10.08 31.99
C GLY A 324 -10.84 9.04 31.39
N ALA A 325 -9.54 9.35 31.28
CA ALA A 325 -8.55 8.37 30.83
C ALA A 325 -8.24 7.31 31.90
N LEU A 326 -8.12 7.70 33.17
CA LEU A 326 -7.92 6.78 34.29
C LEU A 326 -9.12 5.84 34.46
N ALA A 327 -10.34 6.35 34.31
CA ALA A 327 -11.55 5.53 34.34
C ALA A 327 -11.59 4.45 33.25
N ARG A 328 -10.86 4.64 32.15
CA ARG A 328 -10.79 3.72 31.01
C ARG A 328 -9.50 2.90 30.96
N ALA A 329 -8.60 3.08 31.93
CA ALA A 329 -7.31 2.38 31.95
C ALA A 329 -7.48 0.86 32.01
N ASP A 330 -8.50 0.38 32.75
CA ASP A 330 -8.80 -1.05 32.89
C ASP A 330 -9.46 -1.66 31.64
N GLU A 331 -10.02 -0.83 30.75
CA GLU A 331 -10.59 -1.27 29.47
C GLU A 331 -9.49 -1.57 28.43
N VAL A 332 -8.26 -1.09 28.67
CA VAL A 332 -7.16 -1.21 27.73
C VAL A 332 -6.72 -2.66 27.59
N ARG A 333 -6.80 -3.18 26.36
CA ARG A 333 -6.36 -4.52 26.01
C ARG A 333 -4.97 -4.47 25.37
N TRP A 334 -3.96 -4.87 26.14
CA TRP A 334 -2.56 -4.89 25.71
C TRP A 334 -2.23 -6.04 24.74
N MET A 335 -3.11 -7.02 24.66
CA MET A 335 -2.88 -8.21 23.87
C MET A 335 -2.98 -7.90 22.36
N PRO A 336 -1.94 -8.18 21.56
CA PRO A 336 -2.02 -8.04 20.11
C PRO A 336 -3.11 -8.94 19.50
N PHE A 337 -3.73 -8.46 18.43
CA PHE A 337 -4.82 -9.09 17.68
C PHE A 337 -6.13 -9.27 18.44
N TYR A 338 -6.26 -8.75 19.67
CA TYR A 338 -7.49 -8.89 20.46
C TYR A 338 -8.70 -8.23 19.78
N HIS A 339 -8.58 -6.96 19.40
CA HIS A 339 -9.70 -6.25 18.76
C HIS A 339 -9.99 -6.79 17.35
N GLN A 340 -8.94 -7.13 16.60
CA GLN A 340 -9.07 -7.72 15.26
C GLN A 340 -9.81 -9.06 15.26
N TYR A 341 -9.75 -9.82 16.36
CA TYR A 341 -10.48 -11.07 16.52
C TYR A 341 -11.99 -10.86 16.67
N PHE A 342 -12.42 -9.81 17.37
CA PHE A 342 -13.84 -9.52 17.61
C PHE A 342 -14.45 -8.60 16.55
N ALA A 343 -13.64 -7.89 15.78
CA ALA A 343 -14.10 -7.01 14.71
C ALA A 343 -14.49 -7.79 13.45
N PRO A 344 -15.46 -7.29 12.66
CA PRO A 344 -15.77 -7.84 11.34
C PRO A 344 -14.53 -7.90 10.43
N TYR A 345 -14.43 -8.94 9.60
CA TYR A 345 -13.27 -9.16 8.72
C TYR A 345 -12.93 -7.95 7.83
N THR A 346 -13.96 -7.30 7.28
CA THR A 346 -13.83 -6.14 6.39
C THR A 346 -13.26 -4.93 7.11
N GLU A 347 -13.67 -4.68 8.37
CA GLU A 347 -13.16 -3.59 9.20
C GLU A 347 -11.71 -3.85 9.63
N THR A 348 -11.39 -5.08 10.06
CA THR A 348 -10.03 -5.49 10.42
C THR A 348 -9.08 -5.32 9.23
N MET A 349 -9.51 -5.71 8.04
CA MET A 349 -8.73 -5.52 6.82
C MET A 349 -8.53 -4.05 6.46
N ALA A 350 -9.60 -3.26 6.46
CA ALA A 350 -9.53 -1.83 6.15
C ALA A 350 -8.62 -1.09 7.15
N SER A 351 -8.74 -1.38 8.44
CA SER A 351 -7.89 -0.83 9.49
C SER A 351 -6.43 -1.26 9.29
N THR A 352 -6.17 -2.55 9.04
CA THR A 352 -4.81 -3.06 8.83
C THR A 352 -4.14 -2.41 7.63
N LEU A 353 -4.84 -2.31 6.49
CA LEU A 353 -4.32 -1.66 5.29
C LEU A 353 -4.08 -0.17 5.50
N LEU A 354 -4.97 0.52 6.22
CA LEU A 354 -4.81 1.92 6.59
C LEU A 354 -3.54 2.12 7.42
N HIS A 355 -3.34 1.32 8.48
CA HIS A 355 -2.17 1.45 9.35
C HIS A 355 -0.87 1.02 8.67
N LEU A 356 -0.88 -0.01 7.82
CA LEU A 356 0.25 -0.34 6.94
C LEU A 356 0.63 0.85 6.06
N ALA A 357 -0.35 1.51 5.42
CA ALA A 357 -0.11 2.67 4.59
C ALA A 357 0.31 3.91 5.40
N LEU A 358 -0.23 4.09 6.60
CA LEU A 358 0.07 5.22 7.48
C LEU A 358 1.51 5.15 8.01
N TYR A 359 2.03 3.97 8.33
CA TYR A 359 3.35 3.82 8.94
C TYR A 359 4.48 3.40 7.97
N ALA A 360 4.15 2.91 6.77
CA ALA A 360 5.15 2.68 5.71
C ALA A 360 6.02 3.92 5.39
N PRO A 361 5.48 5.16 5.37
CA PRO A 361 6.28 6.37 5.19
C PRO A 361 7.43 6.55 6.18
N VAL A 362 7.35 6.03 7.41
CA VAL A 362 8.49 6.08 8.36
C VAL A 362 9.72 5.41 7.74
N GLY A 363 9.55 4.26 7.08
CA GLY A 363 10.62 3.59 6.36
C GLY A 363 11.19 4.43 5.22
N LEU A 364 10.34 5.14 4.46
CA LEU A 364 10.76 6.07 3.42
C LEU A 364 11.54 7.26 3.97
N LEU A 365 11.07 7.86 5.07
CA LEU A 365 11.73 8.99 5.72
C LEU A 365 13.11 8.58 6.26
N CYS A 366 13.21 7.43 6.93
CA CYS A 366 14.49 6.87 7.37
C CYS A 366 15.44 6.61 6.19
N TRP A 367 14.92 6.11 5.07
CA TRP A 367 15.70 5.88 3.86
C TRP A 367 16.23 7.18 3.23
N LEU A 368 15.38 8.22 3.14
CA LEU A 368 15.77 9.55 2.63
C LEU A 368 16.77 10.25 3.56
N TRP A 369 16.67 10.03 4.85
CA TRP A 369 17.57 10.61 5.86
C TRP A 369 18.95 9.94 5.88
N ALA A 370 19.01 8.65 5.55
CA ALA A 370 20.23 7.85 5.62
C ALA A 370 21.30 8.32 4.61
N ARG A 371 22.53 8.50 5.11
CA ARG A 371 23.71 8.81 4.26
C ARG A 371 24.05 7.67 3.29
N ARG A 372 23.84 6.43 3.71
CA ARG A 372 24.02 5.21 2.90
C ARG A 372 22.71 4.46 2.79
N ARG A 373 21.90 4.82 1.80
CA ARG A 373 20.52 4.33 1.62
C ARG A 373 20.38 2.81 1.59
N ALA A 374 21.29 2.10 0.93
CA ALA A 374 21.28 0.63 0.86
C ALA A 374 21.53 -0.04 2.23
N GLN A 375 22.17 0.66 3.16
CA GLN A 375 22.61 0.14 4.47
C GLN A 375 21.81 0.74 5.64
N ALA A 376 20.72 1.46 5.36
CA ALA A 376 19.88 2.03 6.40
C ALA A 376 19.38 0.94 7.39
N PRO A 377 19.49 1.15 8.71
CA PRO A 377 19.18 0.10 9.68
C PRO A 377 17.66 -0.09 9.83
N LEU A 378 17.18 -1.34 9.78
CA LEU A 378 15.74 -1.65 9.91
C LEU A 378 15.22 -1.46 11.33
N GLY A 379 16.02 -1.84 12.33
CA GLY A 379 15.64 -1.80 13.75
C GLY A 379 15.18 -0.41 14.21
N PRO A 380 15.98 0.66 13.99
CA PRO A 380 15.59 2.01 14.35
C PRO A 380 14.34 2.51 13.62
N ALA A 381 14.14 2.14 12.35
CA ALA A 381 12.93 2.52 11.62
C ALA A 381 11.68 1.82 12.18
N ALA A 382 11.80 0.53 12.50
CA ALA A 382 10.74 -0.24 13.15
C ALA A 382 10.42 0.31 14.55
N ALA A 383 11.45 0.60 15.35
CA ALA A 383 11.32 1.15 16.69
C ALA A 383 10.71 2.56 16.68
N LEU A 384 11.09 3.40 15.72
CA LEU A 384 10.50 4.73 15.55
C LEU A 384 9.01 4.64 15.19
N ALA A 385 8.65 3.77 14.24
CA ALA A 385 7.25 3.57 13.87
C ALA A 385 6.44 2.99 15.04
N ALA A 386 7.00 2.02 15.78
CA ALA A 386 6.39 1.47 16.98
C ALA A 386 6.19 2.55 18.06
N ALA A 387 7.17 3.42 18.28
CA ALA A 387 7.06 4.50 19.26
C ALA A 387 5.99 5.54 18.87
N LEU A 388 5.93 5.92 17.59
CA LEU A 388 4.89 6.81 17.07
C LEU A 388 3.49 6.18 17.21
N ALA A 389 3.35 4.91 16.82
CA ALA A 389 2.10 4.18 16.95
C ALA A 389 1.70 3.98 18.40
N PHE A 390 2.65 3.65 19.29
CA PHE A 390 2.38 3.52 20.72
C PHE A 390 1.85 4.83 21.30
N GLY A 391 2.48 5.97 20.99
CA GLY A 391 1.98 7.28 21.40
C GLY A 391 0.58 7.58 20.86
N ALA A 392 0.34 7.28 19.57
CA ALA A 392 -0.97 7.46 18.95
C ALA A 392 -2.05 6.55 19.58
N GLU A 393 -1.76 5.28 19.82
CA GLU A 393 -2.69 4.33 20.43
C GLU A 393 -2.98 4.67 21.89
N THR A 394 -1.95 4.95 22.70
CA THR A 394 -2.13 5.35 24.10
C THR A 394 -2.91 6.66 24.20
N SER A 395 -2.74 7.58 23.25
CA SER A 395 -3.53 8.83 23.24
C SER A 395 -5.04 8.60 23.07
N LYS A 396 -5.47 7.47 22.48
CA LYS A 396 -6.89 7.15 22.28
C LYS A 396 -7.64 6.94 23.60
N VAL A 397 -6.95 6.60 24.69
CA VAL A 397 -7.54 6.49 26.03
C VAL A 397 -8.13 7.82 26.50
N PHE A 398 -7.52 8.94 26.08
CA PHE A 398 -7.99 10.29 26.39
C PHE A 398 -9.08 10.81 25.44
N LEU A 399 -9.48 10.02 24.44
CA LEU A 399 -10.42 10.43 23.39
C LEU A 399 -11.74 9.69 23.50
N ALA A 400 -12.84 10.44 23.51
CA ALA A 400 -14.18 9.89 23.57
C ALA A 400 -14.49 9.03 22.34
N GLY A 401 -15.09 7.85 22.56
CA GLY A 401 -15.48 6.93 21.49
C GLY A 401 -14.32 6.28 20.71
N ARG A 402 -13.08 6.39 21.21
CA ARG A 402 -11.91 5.71 20.63
C ARG A 402 -11.40 4.62 21.56
N VAL A 403 -10.91 3.52 20.97
CA VAL A 403 -10.34 2.39 21.69
C VAL A 403 -8.91 2.20 21.20
N ALA A 404 -7.98 2.00 22.14
CA ALA A 404 -6.58 1.73 21.85
C ALA A 404 -6.41 0.29 21.36
N ASP A 405 -5.75 0.09 20.21
CA ASP A 405 -5.41 -1.23 19.68
C ASP A 405 -3.90 -1.37 19.51
N TYR A 406 -3.25 -2.05 20.45
CA TYR A 406 -1.80 -2.23 20.42
C TYR A 406 -1.32 -3.19 19.31
N THR A 407 -2.24 -3.83 18.57
CA THR A 407 -1.90 -4.50 17.31
C THR A 407 -1.33 -3.51 16.29
N ASP A 408 -1.82 -2.27 16.29
CA ASP A 408 -1.38 -1.23 15.36
C ASP A 408 0.09 -0.84 15.58
N VAL A 409 0.63 -1.04 16.79
CA VAL A 409 2.06 -0.86 17.09
C VAL A 409 2.92 -1.89 16.36
N LEU A 410 2.49 -3.15 16.33
CA LEU A 410 3.18 -4.21 15.58
C LEU A 410 3.06 -3.97 14.08
N ILE A 411 1.86 -3.60 13.60
CA ILE A 411 1.62 -3.26 12.20
C ILE A 411 2.53 -2.11 11.77
N ALA A 412 2.66 -1.06 12.60
CA ALA A 412 3.53 0.08 12.34
C ALA A 412 5.00 -0.32 12.18
N ALA A 413 5.51 -1.13 13.13
CA ALA A 413 6.88 -1.62 13.10
C ALA A 413 7.16 -2.42 11.82
N VAL A 414 6.26 -3.35 11.47
CA VAL A 414 6.36 -4.19 10.27
C VAL A 414 6.26 -3.34 9.01
N ALA A 415 5.32 -2.40 8.94
CA ALA A 415 5.12 -1.51 7.80
C ALA A 415 6.38 -0.71 7.47
N ALA A 416 6.95 -0.04 8.48
CA ALA A 416 8.15 0.77 8.33
C ALA A 416 9.38 -0.07 7.96
N ALA A 417 9.55 -1.23 8.62
CA ALA A 417 10.66 -2.14 8.34
C ALA A 417 10.57 -2.71 6.92
N ALA A 418 9.38 -3.13 6.48
CA ALA A 418 9.14 -3.68 5.15
C ALA A 418 9.36 -2.63 4.06
N ALA A 419 8.83 -1.41 4.25
CA ALA A 419 9.03 -0.30 3.33
C ALA A 419 10.52 0.06 3.21
N LEU A 420 11.23 0.17 4.33
CA LEU A 420 12.67 0.42 4.32
C LEU A 420 13.46 -0.73 3.69
N ALA A 421 13.12 -1.98 3.99
CA ALA A 421 13.77 -3.14 3.40
C ALA A 421 13.62 -3.14 1.87
N MET A 422 12.43 -2.84 1.37
CA MET A 422 12.15 -2.72 -0.06
C MET A 422 12.95 -1.56 -0.70
N LEU A 423 13.00 -0.40 -0.05
CA LEU A 423 13.77 0.76 -0.55
C LEU A 423 15.28 0.52 -0.53
N ARG A 424 15.81 -0.11 0.52
CA ARG A 424 17.21 -0.55 0.59
C ARG A 424 17.53 -1.50 -0.54
N TRP A 425 16.66 -2.47 -0.77
CA TRP A 425 16.81 -3.46 -1.82
C TRP A 425 16.82 -2.83 -3.22
N VAL A 426 15.92 -1.88 -3.51
CA VAL A 426 15.97 -1.10 -4.76
C VAL A 426 17.26 -0.25 -4.86
N SER A 427 17.81 0.19 -3.72
CA SER A 427 19.05 0.97 -3.66
C SER A 427 20.32 0.12 -3.72
N THR A 428 20.22 -1.22 -3.63
CA THR A 428 21.40 -2.07 -3.71
C THR A 428 21.89 -2.14 -5.16
N PRO A 429 23.18 -1.85 -5.41
CA PRO A 429 23.75 -2.02 -6.74
C PRO A 429 23.65 -3.49 -7.15
N HIS A 430 23.41 -3.73 -8.44
CA HIS A 430 23.29 -5.07 -9.00
C HIS A 430 24.54 -5.89 -8.68
N ARG A 431 24.37 -7.03 -8.01
CA ARG A 431 25.45 -8.02 -7.89
C ARG A 431 25.35 -8.93 -9.10
N PRO A 432 26.36 -8.97 -9.98
CA PRO A 432 26.35 -9.92 -11.08
C PRO A 432 26.26 -11.34 -10.51
N VAL A 433 25.27 -12.09 -10.97
CA VAL A 433 25.22 -13.54 -10.75
C VAL A 433 26.36 -14.13 -11.57
N PRO A 434 27.30 -14.89 -10.97
CA PRO A 434 28.29 -15.60 -11.76
C PRO A 434 27.55 -16.76 -12.46
N ASP A 435 27.15 -16.55 -13.72
CA ASP A 435 27.44 -17.53 -14.78
C ASP A 435 27.15 -17.04 -16.22
N SER A 436 28.09 -17.40 -17.10
CA SER A 436 28.10 -17.40 -18.57
C SER A 436 28.16 -16.06 -19.34
N ALA A 437 29.40 -15.63 -19.63
CA ALA A 437 29.93 -15.39 -20.99
C ALA A 437 29.09 -14.65 -22.06
N ALA A 438 28.27 -13.65 -21.71
CA ALA A 438 27.56 -12.86 -22.74
C ALA A 438 27.38 -11.38 -22.38
N ALA A 439 28.48 -10.64 -22.15
CA ALA A 439 28.44 -9.17 -22.17
C ALA A 439 29.83 -8.53 -22.33
N ALA A 440 30.55 -8.88 -23.39
CA ALA A 440 31.65 -8.07 -23.90
C ALA A 440 31.30 -7.62 -25.31
N ARG A 441 30.45 -6.59 -25.42
CA ARG A 441 30.40 -5.76 -26.62
C ARG A 441 30.48 -4.30 -26.17
N PRO A 442 31.54 -3.56 -26.55
CA PRO A 442 31.56 -2.12 -26.33
C PRO A 442 30.45 -1.46 -27.17
N PRO A 443 29.87 -0.34 -26.70
CA PRO A 443 28.93 0.41 -27.49
C PRO A 443 29.67 1.04 -28.68
N LEU A 444 29.43 0.48 -29.87
CA LEU A 444 29.73 1.13 -31.15
C LEU A 444 28.85 2.38 -31.27
N GLY A 445 29.48 3.53 -31.57
CA GLY A 445 28.77 4.71 -32.07
C GLY A 445 28.75 5.93 -31.15
N ALA A 446 29.88 6.30 -30.54
CA ALA A 446 30.09 7.63 -29.98
C ALA A 446 30.86 8.53 -30.96
N ALA A 447 30.33 8.72 -32.18
CA ALA A 447 30.85 9.69 -33.15
C ALA A 447 29.87 9.90 -34.31
N ALA A 448 28.74 10.56 -34.06
CA ALA A 448 27.95 11.26 -35.10
C ALA A 448 26.75 11.96 -34.46
N ALA A 449 26.96 13.17 -33.93
CA ALA A 449 25.87 14.13 -33.79
C ALA A 449 26.45 15.53 -34.04
N ALA A 450 26.22 15.96 -35.27
CA ALA A 450 26.65 17.20 -35.86
C ALA A 450 26.10 18.45 -35.16
N GLN A 451 26.72 19.55 -35.53
CA GLN A 451 26.56 20.92 -35.08
C GLN A 451 25.16 21.53 -35.37
N ALA A 452 24.91 22.65 -34.67
CA ALA A 452 23.92 23.74 -34.88
C ALA A 452 22.56 23.66 -34.14
N PRO A 453 21.89 24.82 -33.89
CA PRO A 453 22.39 26.12 -33.40
C PRO A 453 21.67 26.58 -32.11
N GLY A 454 22.17 27.66 -31.49
CA GLY A 454 21.66 28.23 -30.24
C GLY A 454 20.24 28.79 -30.34
N ALA A 455 19.43 28.52 -29.31
CA ALA A 455 18.12 29.13 -29.12
C ALA A 455 17.99 29.61 -27.67
N GLY A 456 18.21 30.90 -27.48
CA GLY A 456 18.12 31.57 -26.18
C GLY A 456 17.74 33.04 -26.28
N ALA A 457 16.93 33.42 -27.28
CA ALA A 457 16.28 34.73 -27.29
C ALA A 457 15.08 34.69 -26.33
N SER A 458 15.20 35.34 -25.17
CA SER A 458 14.09 35.58 -24.24
C SER A 458 13.04 36.47 -24.91
N ARG A 459 11.84 35.96 -25.17
CA ARG A 459 10.74 36.74 -25.73
C ARG A 459 10.23 37.75 -24.67
N PRO A 460 10.24 39.07 -24.93
CA PRO A 460 9.84 40.11 -23.97
C PRO A 460 8.38 39.93 -23.48
N LEU A 461 7.52 39.37 -24.33
CA LEU A 461 6.13 39.02 -24.00
C LEU A 461 6.02 38.04 -22.82
N GLY A 462 6.94 37.08 -22.71
CA GLY A 462 6.94 36.09 -21.63
C GLY A 462 7.31 36.70 -20.28
N ARG A 463 8.18 37.72 -20.27
CA ARG A 463 8.53 38.45 -19.04
C ARG A 463 7.39 39.34 -18.56
N LEU A 464 6.69 40.01 -19.49
CA LEU A 464 5.50 40.81 -19.16
C LEU A 464 4.37 39.93 -18.61
N ALA A 465 4.09 38.78 -19.23
CA ALA A 465 3.12 37.81 -18.71
C ALA A 465 3.53 37.26 -17.33
N GLY A 466 4.84 37.04 -17.12
CA GLY A 466 5.37 36.61 -15.84
C GLY A 466 5.14 37.65 -14.73
N LEU A 467 5.43 38.92 -14.98
CA LEU A 467 5.19 40.02 -14.04
C LEU A 467 3.70 40.22 -13.74
N ALA A 468 2.84 40.10 -14.75
CA ALA A 468 1.39 40.21 -14.58
C ALA A 468 0.84 39.10 -13.65
N LEU A 469 1.30 37.86 -13.82
CA LEU A 469 0.90 36.73 -12.96
C LEU A 469 1.43 36.87 -11.52
N LEU A 470 2.61 37.45 -11.32
CA LEU A 470 3.11 37.77 -9.98
C LEU A 470 2.28 38.85 -9.31
N ALA A 471 1.95 39.92 -10.05
CA ALA A 471 1.10 40.99 -9.53
C ALA A 471 -0.29 40.46 -9.17
N LEU A 472 -0.85 39.58 -9.99
CA LEU A 472 -2.13 38.91 -9.72
C LEU A 472 -2.06 38.06 -8.44
N ALA A 473 -1.02 37.24 -8.28
CA ALA A 473 -0.83 36.42 -7.08
C ALA A 473 -0.62 37.24 -5.80
N LEU A 474 0.07 38.38 -5.90
CA LEU A 474 0.28 39.31 -4.79
C LEU A 474 -1.01 40.04 -4.42
N TRP A 475 -1.77 40.49 -5.40
CA TRP A 475 -3.07 41.14 -5.18
C TRP A 475 -4.06 40.18 -4.51
N THR A 476 -4.13 38.93 -4.98
CA THR A 476 -5.05 37.92 -4.43
C THR A 476 -4.67 37.49 -3.03
N ALA A 477 -3.37 37.40 -2.72
CA ALA A 477 -2.90 37.11 -1.37
C ALA A 477 -3.14 38.26 -0.38
N PHE A 478 -3.06 39.51 -0.84
CA PHE A 478 -3.29 40.70 -0.01
C PHE A 478 -4.78 40.93 0.29
N ASP A 479 -5.64 40.69 -0.70
CA ASP A 479 -7.09 40.83 -0.61
C ASP A 479 -7.78 39.58 -0.03
N PHE A 480 -7.01 38.56 0.39
CA PHE A 480 -7.57 37.30 0.87
C PHE A 480 -8.24 37.46 2.25
N PRO A 481 -9.51 37.04 2.43
CA PRO A 481 -10.30 37.40 3.61
C PRO A 481 -9.88 36.67 4.89
N VAL A 482 -9.36 35.44 4.79
CA VAL A 482 -9.03 34.56 5.93
C VAL A 482 -7.57 34.12 5.86
N GLY A 483 -6.82 34.22 6.96
CA GLY A 483 -5.43 33.74 6.99
C GLY A 483 -4.44 34.53 6.12
N ARG A 484 -4.79 35.78 5.73
CA ARG A 484 -4.02 36.65 4.81
C ARG A 484 -2.50 36.65 5.02
N TRP A 485 -2.06 36.77 6.27
CA TRP A 485 -0.64 36.85 6.61
C TRP A 485 0.05 35.50 6.44
N ALA A 486 -0.62 34.40 6.82
CA ALA A 486 -0.11 33.05 6.61
C ALA A 486 0.03 32.73 5.11
N LEU A 487 -0.94 33.16 4.30
CA LEU A 487 -0.88 33.02 2.84
C LEU A 487 0.26 33.84 2.23
N LEU A 488 0.40 35.11 2.62
CA LEU A 488 1.49 35.98 2.15
C LEU A 488 2.87 35.42 2.51
N PHE A 489 3.09 35.02 3.77
CA PHE A 489 4.36 34.44 4.20
C PHE A 489 4.62 33.07 3.57
N GLY A 490 3.59 32.24 3.40
CA GLY A 490 3.67 30.95 2.73
C GLY A 490 4.06 31.09 1.26
N LEU A 491 3.40 32.00 0.52
CA LEU A 491 3.71 32.32 -0.86
C LEU A 491 5.10 32.94 -1.01
N ALA A 492 5.52 33.82 -0.10
CA ALA A 492 6.87 34.39 -0.10
C ALA A 492 7.95 33.32 0.16
N GLY A 493 7.72 32.42 1.13
CA GLY A 493 8.61 31.30 1.41
C GLY A 493 8.71 30.32 0.23
N TYR A 494 7.58 30.04 -0.42
CA TYR A 494 7.54 29.23 -1.62
C TYR A 494 8.21 29.92 -2.82
N ALA A 495 8.01 31.23 -3.00
CA ALA A 495 8.71 32.01 -4.02
C ALA A 495 10.23 31.93 -3.85
N ALA A 496 10.73 32.08 -2.62
CA ALA A 496 12.15 31.95 -2.31
C ALA A 496 12.67 30.51 -2.56
N LEU A 497 11.88 29.50 -2.22
CA LEU A 497 12.20 28.09 -2.52
C LEU A 497 12.26 27.85 -4.03
N LEU A 498 11.29 28.34 -4.79
CA LEU A 498 11.24 28.20 -6.24
C LEU A 498 12.36 28.99 -6.92
N TRP A 499 12.79 30.11 -6.33
CA TRP A 499 13.97 30.87 -6.77
C TRP A 499 15.29 30.11 -6.59
N ARG A 500 15.43 29.37 -5.49
CA ARG A 500 16.63 28.55 -5.24
C ARG A 500 16.60 27.20 -5.94
N VAL A 501 15.41 26.62 -6.11
CA VAL A 501 15.18 25.29 -6.68
C VAL A 501 14.08 25.40 -7.75
N PRO A 502 14.46 25.67 -9.01
CA PRO A 502 13.50 26.00 -10.07
C PRO A 502 12.51 24.88 -10.43
N THR A 503 12.76 23.65 -9.97
CA THR A 503 11.90 22.46 -10.15
C THR A 503 11.03 22.13 -8.93
N ALA A 504 11.11 22.90 -7.84
CA ALA A 504 10.37 22.63 -6.60
C ALA A 504 8.86 22.53 -6.82
N TYR A 505 8.31 23.27 -7.78
CA TYR A 505 6.90 23.25 -8.13
C TYR A 505 6.36 21.85 -8.50
N LEU A 506 7.21 20.94 -9.02
CA LEU A 506 6.81 19.57 -9.36
C LEU A 506 6.43 18.73 -8.13
N ILE A 507 6.89 19.16 -6.95
CA ILE A 507 6.64 18.50 -5.67
C ILE A 507 5.68 19.35 -4.84
N VAL A 508 5.91 20.66 -4.77
CA VAL A 508 5.15 21.56 -3.91
C VAL A 508 3.72 21.75 -4.39
N VAL A 509 3.48 21.87 -5.70
CA VAL A 509 2.11 22.07 -6.22
C VAL A 509 1.23 20.85 -5.93
N PRO A 510 1.63 19.59 -6.25
CA PRO A 510 0.84 18.42 -5.87
C PRO A 510 0.70 18.22 -4.35
N LEU A 511 1.70 18.64 -3.57
CA LEU A 511 1.69 18.50 -2.12
C LEU A 511 0.74 19.49 -1.44
N LEU A 512 0.67 20.73 -1.95
CA LEU A 512 -0.18 21.78 -1.40
C LEU A 512 -1.62 21.73 -1.94
N LEU A 513 -1.86 21.01 -3.04
CA LEU A 513 -3.19 20.79 -3.61
C LEU A 513 -4.24 20.30 -2.58
N PRO A 514 -3.95 19.34 -1.67
CA PRO A 514 -4.89 18.93 -0.62
C PRO A 514 -4.85 19.77 0.66
N LEU A 515 -3.89 20.71 0.79
CA LEU A 515 -3.64 21.47 2.03
C LEU A 515 -4.15 22.91 1.96
N LEU A 516 -4.20 23.48 0.76
CA LEU A 516 -4.77 24.79 0.47
C LEU A 516 -6.20 24.59 -0.02
N ASP A 517 -7.13 24.46 0.93
CA ASP A 517 -8.58 24.48 0.70
C ASP A 517 -9.25 25.36 1.77
N LEU A 518 -9.03 26.66 1.65
CA LEU A 518 -9.65 27.73 2.42
C LEU A 518 -10.95 28.19 1.76
N ALA A 519 -11.38 27.59 0.64
CA ALA A 519 -12.62 27.94 -0.03
C ALA A 519 -13.85 27.90 0.91
N PRO A 520 -14.01 26.90 1.82
CA PRO A 520 -15.13 26.87 2.77
C PRO A 520 -15.11 28.00 3.80
N ALA A 521 -13.92 28.54 4.12
CA ALA A 521 -13.75 29.59 5.13
C ALA A 521 -13.71 31.00 4.52
N SER A 522 -13.21 31.12 3.29
CA SER A 522 -13.01 32.40 2.58
C SER A 522 -14.20 32.80 1.70
N GLY A 523 -15.05 31.84 1.31
CA GLY A 523 -16.17 32.05 0.39
C GLY A 523 -15.74 32.25 -1.07
N ARG A 524 -14.45 32.12 -1.40
CA ARG A 524 -13.94 32.22 -2.78
C ARG A 524 -13.90 30.84 -3.41
N LEU A 525 -14.78 30.59 -4.38
CA LEU A 525 -14.96 29.28 -5.02
C LEU A 525 -14.31 29.17 -6.42
N TYR A 526 -14.15 30.29 -7.13
CA TYR A 526 -13.68 30.31 -8.53
C TYR A 526 -12.24 30.80 -8.71
N TRP A 527 -11.75 31.58 -7.76
CA TRP A 527 -10.38 32.08 -7.75
C TRP A 527 -9.90 32.14 -6.31
N ASP A 528 -9.14 31.12 -5.92
CA ASP A 528 -8.80 30.83 -4.53
C ASP A 528 -7.29 31.02 -4.26
N GLU A 529 -6.86 30.63 -3.06
CA GLU A 529 -5.46 30.70 -2.66
C GLU A 529 -4.53 29.72 -3.42
N PHE A 530 -5.08 28.62 -3.95
CA PHE A 530 -4.35 27.69 -4.78
C PHE A 530 -4.11 28.25 -6.18
N ASP A 531 -5.06 29.00 -6.73
CA ASP A 531 -4.85 29.77 -7.98
C ASP A 531 -3.76 30.83 -7.82
N ALA A 532 -3.69 31.47 -6.65
CA ALA A 532 -2.60 32.40 -6.31
C ALA A 532 -1.23 31.68 -6.29
N LEU A 533 -1.16 30.46 -5.74
CA LEU A 533 0.04 29.61 -5.76
C LEU A 533 0.46 29.24 -7.19
N LEU A 534 -0.50 28.90 -8.05
CA LEU A 534 -0.25 28.54 -9.45
C LEU A 534 0.19 29.75 -10.28
N ALA A 535 -0.46 30.91 -10.11
CA ALA A 535 -0.08 32.17 -10.74
C ALA A 535 1.33 32.60 -10.32
N LEU A 536 1.67 32.52 -9.03
CA LEU A 536 3.03 32.75 -8.53
C LEU A 536 4.05 31.80 -9.17
N THR A 537 3.70 30.51 -9.24
CA THR A 537 4.55 29.48 -9.85
C THR A 537 4.84 29.81 -11.31
N LEU A 538 3.80 30.05 -12.11
CA LEU A 538 3.91 30.38 -13.53
C LEU A 538 4.67 31.70 -13.74
N GLY A 539 4.38 32.72 -12.94
CA GLY A 539 5.03 34.02 -12.98
C GLY A 539 6.55 33.94 -12.79
N LEU A 540 6.99 33.27 -11.72
CA LEU A 540 8.42 33.05 -11.46
C LEU A 540 9.08 32.18 -12.52
N ARG A 541 8.39 31.15 -13.02
CA ARG A 541 8.90 30.25 -14.06
C ARG A 541 9.10 30.93 -15.41
N LEU A 542 8.31 31.96 -15.73
CA LEU A 542 8.46 32.78 -16.93
C LEU A 542 9.59 33.81 -16.83
N LEU A 543 9.96 34.21 -15.60
CA LEU A 543 11.03 35.18 -15.34
C LEU A 543 12.40 34.53 -15.13
N GLN A 544 12.45 33.26 -14.74
CA GLN A 544 13.71 32.53 -14.53
C GLN A 544 14.24 31.86 -15.81
N PRO A 545 15.54 32.00 -16.14
CA PRO A 545 16.16 31.23 -17.20
C PRO A 545 16.18 29.73 -16.82
N MET A 546 15.74 28.86 -17.74
CA MET A 546 15.88 27.43 -17.55
C MET A 546 17.36 27.04 -17.65
N PRO A 547 17.88 26.16 -16.77
CA PRO A 547 19.16 25.52 -17.02
C PRO A 547 19.04 24.71 -18.32
N VAL A 548 19.80 25.13 -19.34
CA VAL A 548 19.83 24.48 -20.65
C VAL A 548 20.45 23.09 -20.48
N ARG A 549 19.61 22.05 -20.35
CA ARG A 549 20.05 20.67 -20.53
C ARG A 549 20.04 20.36 -22.02
N ARG A 550 21.25 20.20 -22.59
CA ARG A 550 21.46 19.67 -23.94
C ARG A 550 20.65 18.37 -24.11
N GLY A 551 19.77 18.32 -25.11
CA GLY A 551 19.26 17.06 -25.68
C GLY A 551 17.80 16.66 -25.43
N ALA A 552 16.97 17.44 -24.72
CA ALA A 552 15.53 17.18 -24.73
C ALA A 552 14.76 18.48 -24.55
N ALA A 553 13.80 18.74 -25.46
CA ALA A 553 12.85 19.83 -25.32
C ALA A 553 12.27 19.84 -23.91
N ALA A 554 12.71 20.80 -23.09
CA ALA A 554 12.18 21.02 -21.77
C ALA A 554 10.72 21.41 -21.96
N LYS A 555 9.81 20.50 -21.62
CA LYS A 555 8.38 20.81 -21.61
C LYS A 555 8.21 21.93 -20.58
N GLY A 556 7.72 23.09 -21.04
CA GLY A 556 7.43 24.26 -20.22
C GLY A 556 6.43 23.96 -19.09
N PRO A 557 5.98 24.97 -18.33
CA PRO A 557 5.15 24.83 -17.14
C PRO A 557 3.70 24.38 -17.42
N TRP A 558 3.49 23.54 -18.45
CA TRP A 558 2.21 23.00 -18.90
C TRP A 558 1.43 22.29 -17.81
N ILE A 559 2.09 21.72 -16.79
CA ILE A 559 1.42 21.08 -15.65
C ILE A 559 0.76 22.14 -14.76
N ALA A 560 1.46 23.24 -14.44
CA ALA A 560 0.87 24.33 -13.68
C ALA A 560 -0.22 25.05 -14.49
N LEU A 561 -0.02 25.16 -15.81
CA LEU A 561 -0.98 25.77 -16.73
C LEU A 561 -2.24 24.90 -16.92
N ALA A 562 -2.10 23.57 -16.97
CA ALA A 562 -3.21 22.63 -17.03
C ALA A 562 -3.96 22.52 -15.70
N LEU A 563 -3.26 22.66 -14.56
CA LEU A 563 -3.90 22.71 -13.25
C LEU A 563 -4.65 24.03 -13.03
N LEU A 564 -4.09 25.17 -13.46
CA LEU A 564 -4.76 26.47 -13.42
C LEU A 564 -5.98 26.52 -14.34
N ALA A 565 -5.91 25.85 -15.50
CA ALA A 565 -7.05 25.75 -16.40
C ALA A 565 -8.12 24.74 -15.92
N ALA A 566 -7.82 23.93 -14.91
CA ALA A 566 -8.72 22.93 -14.34
C ALA A 566 -9.25 23.32 -12.95
N SER A 567 -8.74 24.40 -12.35
CA SER A 567 -9.22 24.98 -11.09
C SER A 567 -10.34 26.01 -11.29
N VAL A 568 -10.55 26.49 -12.52
CA VAL A 568 -11.74 27.23 -12.97
C VAL A 568 -12.79 26.23 -13.46
#